data_AF-A0AAN9A7V6-F1
#
_entry.id   AF-A0AAN9A7V6-F1
#
_cell.length_a   1.000
_cell.length_b   1.000
_cell.length_c   1.000
_cell.angle_alpha   90.00
_cell.angle_beta   90.00
_cell.angle_gamma   90.00
#
_symmetry.space_group_name_H-M   'P 1'
#
loop_
_entity.id
_entity.type
_entity.pdbx_description
1 polymer ?
#
loop_
_entity_poly.entity_id
_entity_poly.type
_entity_poly.pdbx_seq_one_letter_code
_entity_poly.pdbx_strand_id
1 'polypeptide(L)'
;MKMVCNIFLALDRGYVLQNAQVSSIWDMGLELFRQHILEEVVVENRCVDGLLMMIEKERSGETIDRSLVKSLLRMLSSLQIYHKVFEN
;
A
#
# COMPACT_ATOMS: atom_id res chain seq x y z
N MET A 1 3.28 9.76 6.42
CA MET A 1 3.61 10.42 5.14
C MET A 1 2.96 11.80 4.95
N LYS A 2 1.64 11.97 5.16
CA LYS A 2 0.93 13.24 4.90
C LYS A 2 1.62 14.52 5.44
N MET A 3 2.27 14.46 6.59
CA MET A 3 3.03 15.59 7.15
C MET A 3 4.19 16.04 6.24
N VAL A 4 4.98 15.10 5.71
CA VAL A 4 6.11 15.40 4.82
C VAL A 4 5.60 15.98 3.49
N CYS A 5 4.54 15.39 2.91
CA CYS A 5 3.91 15.94 1.70
C CYS A 5 3.42 17.38 1.91
N ASN A 6 2.85 17.68 3.08
CA ASN A 6 2.38 19.03 3.39
C ASN A 6 3.53 20.03 3.55
N ILE A 7 4.62 19.64 4.21
CA ILE A 7 5.80 20.51 4.37
C ILE A 7 6.42 20.83 3.00
N PHE A 8 6.53 19.84 2.12
CA PHE A 8 7.15 20.00 0.81
C PHE A 8 6.14 20.30 -0.32
N LEU A 9 4.93 20.76 0.00
CA LEU A 9 3.89 21.03 -1.00
C LEU A 9 4.32 22.04 -2.07
N ALA A 10 5.10 23.05 -1.68
CA ALA A 10 5.62 24.05 -2.61
C ALA A 10 6.62 23.46 -3.63
N LEU A 11 7.43 22.48 -3.19
CA LEU A 11 8.35 21.75 -4.06
C LEU A 11 7.57 20.89 -5.07
N ASP A 12 6.56 20.16 -4.59
CA ASP A 12 5.75 19.26 -5.40
C ASP A 12 4.96 20.04 -6.47
N ARG A 13 4.35 21.19 -6.10
CA ARG A 13 3.60 22.04 -7.05
C ARG A 13 4.47 22.89 -7.96
N GLY A 14 5.61 23.38 -7.48
CA GLY A 14 6.46 24.29 -8.23
C GLY A 14 7.39 23.58 -9.20
N TYR A 15 8.04 22.51 -8.73
CA TYR A 15 9.08 21.81 -9.50
C TYR A 15 8.57 20.49 -10.08
N VAL A 16 7.99 19.62 -9.26
CA VAL A 16 7.62 18.26 -9.71
C VAL A 16 6.52 18.33 -10.79
N LEU A 17 5.49 19.16 -10.60
CA LEU A 17 4.41 19.31 -11.57
C LEU A 17 4.88 19.76 -12.97
N GLN A 18 6.00 20.51 -13.04
CA GLN A 18 6.58 20.96 -14.31
C GLN A 18 7.56 19.96 -14.92
N ASN A 19 8.04 18.99 -14.13
CA ASN A 19 9.05 18.02 -14.53
C ASN A 19 8.48 16.60 -14.44
N ALA A 20 7.78 16.16 -15.49
CA ALA A 20 7.07 14.89 -15.54
C ALA A 20 7.94 13.63 -15.33
N GLN A 21 9.27 13.75 -15.41
CA GLN A 21 10.20 12.65 -15.12
C GLN A 21 10.47 12.44 -13.62
N VAL A 22 10.07 13.40 -12.77
CA VAL A 22 10.25 13.32 -11.32
C VAL A 22 8.94 12.87 -10.68
N SER A 23 9.00 11.80 -9.88
CA SER A 23 7.83 11.32 -9.14
C SER A 23 7.41 12.34 -8.07
N SER A 24 6.10 12.44 -7.81
CA SER A 24 5.60 13.20 -6.66
C SER A 24 6.17 12.65 -5.37
N ILE A 25 6.25 13.50 -4.35
CA ILE A 25 6.74 13.09 -3.02
C ILE A 25 5.87 11.96 -2.47
N TRP A 26 4.57 11.99 -2.77
CA TRP A 26 3.64 10.91 -2.41
C TRP A 26 4.01 9.59 -3.10
N ASP A 27 4.15 9.61 -4.42
CA ASP A 27 4.44 8.41 -5.21
C ASP A 27 5.81 7.83 -4.88
N MET A 28 6.82 8.70 -4.67
CA MET A 28 8.14 8.30 -4.18
C MET A 28 8.04 7.59 -2.83
N GLY A 29 7.20 8.09 -1.90
CA GLY A 29 6.99 7.44 -0.61
C GLY A 29 6.33 6.07 -0.73
N LEU A 30 5.37 5.90 -1.66
CA LEU A 30 4.75 4.62 -1.95
C LEU A 30 5.74 3.63 -2.57
N GLU A 31 6.57 4.09 -3.50
CA GLU A 31 7.62 3.28 -4.13
C GLU A 31 8.61 2.76 -3.10
N LEU A 32 9.12 3.64 -2.22
CA LEU A 32 10.04 3.25 -1.14
C LEU A 32 9.40 2.23 -0.18
N PHE A 33 8.12 2.41 0.15
CA PHE A 33 7.41 1.46 1.01
C PHE A 33 7.24 0.10 0.31
N ARG A 34 6.90 0.10 -0.98
CA ARG A 34 6.80 -1.14 -1.76
C ARG A 34 8.14 -1.87 -1.77
N GLN A 35 9.21 -1.19 -2.20
CA GLN A 35 10.54 -1.78 -2.37
C GLN A 35 11.15 -2.31 -1.07
N HIS A 36 11.01 -1.58 0.04
CA HIS A 36 11.74 -1.91 1.26
C HIS A 36 10.91 -2.69 2.29
N ILE A 37 9.58 -2.71 2.15
CA ILE A 37 8.71 -3.38 3.13
C ILE A 37 7.91 -4.51 2.48
N LEU A 38 7.21 -4.25 1.38
CA LEU A 38 6.32 -5.28 0.81
C LEU A 38 6.98 -6.22 -0.19
N GLU A 39 8.05 -5.82 -0.86
CA GLU A 39 8.82 -6.71 -1.75
C GLU A 39 9.73 -7.68 -0.95
N GLU A 40 9.85 -7.49 0.37
CA GLU A 40 10.44 -8.50 1.25
C GLU A 40 9.52 -9.73 1.34
N VAL A 41 9.97 -10.84 0.76
CA VAL A 41 9.19 -12.09 0.58
C VAL A 41 8.50 -12.55 1.86
N VAL A 42 9.19 -12.45 3.00
CA VAL A 42 8.63 -12.86 4.30
C VAL A 42 7.46 -11.96 4.71
N VAL A 43 7.54 -10.67 4.44
CA VAL A 43 6.47 -9.70 4.76
C VAL A 43 5.31 -9.88 3.79
N GLU A 44 5.59 -10.00 2.49
CA GLU A 44 4.58 -10.23 1.45
C GLU A 44 3.72 -11.46 1.79
N ASN A 45 4.36 -12.61 1.99
CA ASN A 45 3.68 -13.87 2.28
C ASN A 45 2.85 -13.77 3.56
N ARG A 46 3.41 -13.21 4.64
CA ARG A 46 2.67 -13.05 5.91
C ARG A 46 1.46 -12.13 5.77
N CYS A 47 1.56 -11.08 4.95
CA CYS A 47 0.43 -10.20 4.68
C CYS A 47 -0.66 -10.90 3.86
N VAL A 48 -0.30 -11.62 2.80
CA VAL A 48 -1.25 -12.33 1.94
C VAL A 48 -1.91 -13.48 2.70
N ASP A 49 -1.12 -14.35 3.34
CA ASP A 49 -1.62 -15.48 4.13
C ASP A 49 -2.52 -15.00 5.28
N GLY A 50 -2.11 -13.93 5.97
CA GLY A 50 -2.90 -13.32 7.03
C GLY A 50 -4.25 -12.78 6.54
N LEU A 51 -4.28 -12.13 5.38
CA LEU A 51 -5.52 -11.68 4.75
C LEU A 51 -6.43 -12.83 4.35
N LEU A 52 -5.89 -13.85 3.70
CA LEU A 52 -6.65 -15.04 3.28
C LEU A 52 -7.21 -15.78 4.48
N MET A 53 -6.42 -15.97 5.54
CA MET A 53 -6.87 -16.58 6.79
C MET A 53 -8.01 -15.78 7.43
N MET A 54 -7.94 -14.44 7.46
CA MET A 54 -9.05 -13.63 7.98
C MET A 54 -10.33 -13.80 7.16
N ILE A 55 -10.23 -13.83 5.83
CA ILE A 55 -11.38 -14.05 4.95
C ILE A 55 -11.96 -15.45 5.13
N GLU A 56 -11.12 -16.47 5.28
CA GLU A 56 -11.55 -17.84 5.54
C GLU A 56 -12.32 -17.93 6.87
N LYS A 57 -11.80 -17.33 7.94
CA LYS A 57 -12.48 -17.26 9.25
C LYS A 57 -13.84 -16.60 9.15
N GLU A 58 -13.93 -15.48 8.43
CA GLU A 58 -15.20 -14.82 8.18
C GLU A 58 -16.20 -15.71 7.44
N ARG A 59 -15.74 -16.43 6.41
CA ARG A 59 -16.57 -17.37 5.65
C ARG A 59 -17.04 -18.57 6.48
N SER A 60 -16.25 -18.96 7.47
CA SER A 60 -16.59 -19.98 8.47
C SER A 60 -17.56 -19.47 9.56
N GLY A 61 -17.96 -18.20 9.52
CA GLY A 61 -18.90 -17.60 10.46
C GLY A 61 -18.25 -16.96 11.68
N GLU A 62 -16.92 -16.87 11.73
CA GLU A 62 -16.22 -16.12 12.78
C GLU A 62 -16.34 -14.61 12.56
N THR A 63 -16.35 -13.85 13.66
CA THR A 63 -16.30 -12.39 13.58
C THR A 63 -14.85 -11.92 13.42
N ILE A 64 -14.58 -11.14 12.38
CA ILE A 64 -13.27 -10.55 12.10
C ILE A 64 -13.32 -9.03 12.09
N ASP A 65 -12.15 -8.38 12.12
CA ASP A 65 -12.04 -6.95 11.86
C ASP A 65 -12.07 -6.65 10.35
N ARG A 66 -13.28 -6.43 9.83
CA ARG A 66 -13.51 -6.02 8.43
C ARG A 66 -12.82 -4.70 8.07
N SER A 67 -12.61 -3.82 9.04
CA SER A 67 -11.99 -2.51 8.81
C SER A 67 -10.49 -2.66 8.53
N LEU A 68 -9.84 -3.60 9.23
CA LEU A 68 -8.45 -3.98 8.99
C LEU A 68 -8.28 -4.60 7.60
N VAL A 69 -9.09 -5.61 7.27
CA VAL A 69 -9.06 -6.26 5.94
C VAL A 69 -9.23 -5.23 4.83
N LYS A 70 -10.25 -4.37 4.93
CA LYS A 70 -10.50 -3.29 3.96
C LYS A 70 -9.32 -2.32 3.84
N SER A 71 -8.67 -1.98 4.95
CA SER A 71 -7.54 -1.05 4.95
C SER A 71 -6.28 -1.67 4.32
N LEU A 72 -6.02 -2.94 4.61
CA LEU A 72 -4.91 -3.70 4.01
C LEU A 72 -5.12 -3.92 2.51
N LEU A 73 -6.33 -4.29 2.06
CA LEU A 73 -6.63 -4.41 0.63
C LEU A 73 -6.44 -3.06 -0.09
N ARG A 74 -6.91 -1.95 0.49
CA ARG A 74 -6.67 -0.60 -0.05
C ARG A 74 -5.19 -0.26 -0.11
N MET A 75 -4.39 -0.68 0.87
CA MET A 75 -2.94 -0.50 0.84
C MET A 75 -2.32 -1.27 -0.33
N LEU A 76 -2.66 -2.54 -0.53
CA LEU A 76 -2.17 -3.33 -1.66
C LEU A 76 -2.54 -2.71 -3.02
N SER A 77 -3.75 -2.16 -3.15
CA SER A 77 -4.16 -1.42 -4.35
C SER A 77 -3.39 -0.12 -4.53
N SER A 78 -3.17 0.64 -3.44
CA SER A 78 -2.43 1.91 -3.48
C SER A 78 -0.96 1.71 -3.85
N LEU A 79 -0.39 0.55 -3.49
CA LEU A 79 0.97 0.14 -3.86
C LEU A 79 1.04 -0.56 -5.23
N GLN A 80 -0.10 -0.69 -5.92
CA GLN A 80 -0.22 -1.31 -7.24
C GLN A 80 0.23 -2.79 -7.31
N ILE A 81 0.20 -3.50 -6.18
CA ILE A 81 0.60 -4.92 -6.12
C ILE A 81 -0.57 -5.87 -5.96
N TYR A 82 -1.77 -5.36 -5.67
CA TYR A 82 -2.97 -6.17 -5.40
C TYR A 82 -3.18 -7.31 -6.42
N HIS A 83 -3.22 -6.99 -7.72
CA HIS A 83 -3.40 -8.02 -8.76
C HIS A 83 -2.27 -9.05 -8.77
N LYS A 84 -1.02 -8.61 -8.54
CA LYS A 84 0.16 -9.46 -8.60
C LYS A 84 0.26 -10.43 -7.41
N VAL A 85 -0.17 -10.02 -6.22
CA VAL A 85 0.11 -10.81 -4.98
C VAL A 85 -1.14 -11.43 -4.36
N PHE A 86 -2.34 -10.92 -4.69
CA PHE A 86 -3.59 -11.32 -4.03
C PHE A 86 -4.67 -11.89 -4.96
N GLU A 87 -4.74 -11.44 -6.22
CA GLU A 87 -5.79 -11.86 -7.18
C GLU A 87 -5.29 -12.84 -8.26
N ASN A 88 -4.13 -13.46 -8.07
CA ASN A 88 -3.61 -14.49 -8.99
C ASN A 88 -4.41 -15.80 -8.95
#